data_AF-A0A2S9FQW5-F1
#
_entry.id   AF-A0A2S9FQW5-F1
#
_cell.length_a   1.000
_cell.length_b   1.000
_cell.length_c   1.000
_cell.angle_alpha   90.00
_cell.angle_beta   90.00
_cell.angle_gamma   90.00
#
_symmetry.space_group_name_H-M   'P 1'
#
loop_
_entity.id
_entity.type
_entity.pdbx_description
1 polymer ?
#
loop_
_entity_poly.entity_id
_entity_poly.type
_entity_poly.pdbx_seq_one_letter_code
_entity_poly.pdbx_strand_id
1 'polypeptide(L)'
;RAAASAAKWSGPGTTADGHAVAVLANVQDGAAARAASETPAEGIGLFRTELCFLNTETEPTVDEQAAIYSEVLEAFADKKVVVRTLDAGSDKPLKFAGHPDEA
;
A
#
# COMPACT_ATOMS: atom_id res chain seq x y z
N ARG A 1 -1.42 -21.91 -19.58
CA ARG A 1 -1.03 -22.86 -18.51
C ARG A 1 -0.54 -22.13 -17.25
N ALA A 2 0.47 -21.25 -17.33
CA ALA A 2 0.99 -20.50 -16.17
C ALA A 2 -0.07 -19.64 -15.45
N ALA A 3 -0.88 -18.84 -16.17
CA ALA A 3 -1.95 -18.05 -15.58
C ALA A 3 -3.02 -18.89 -14.84
N ALA A 4 -3.37 -20.06 -15.38
CA ALA A 4 -4.31 -20.98 -14.75
C ALA A 4 -3.72 -21.69 -13.50
N SER A 5 -2.40 -21.82 -13.43
CA SER A 5 -1.67 -22.31 -12.26
C SER A 5 -1.63 -21.24 -11.16
N ALA A 6 -1.35 -19.98 -11.53
CA ALA A 6 -1.35 -18.84 -10.61
C ALA A 6 -2.74 -18.62 -9.98
N ALA A 7 -3.81 -18.80 -10.76
CA ALA A 7 -5.19 -18.66 -10.28
C ALA A 7 -5.61 -19.69 -9.21
N LYS A 8 -4.85 -20.78 -9.03
CA LYS A 8 -5.13 -21.83 -8.02
C LYS A 8 -4.19 -21.75 -6.81
N TRP A 9 -3.22 -20.84 -6.82
CA TRP A 9 -2.28 -20.71 -5.73
C TRP A 9 -2.96 -20.13 -4.50
N SER A 10 -2.71 -20.73 -3.34
CA SER A 10 -3.32 -20.37 -2.06
C SER A 10 -2.28 -20.06 -0.98
N GLY A 11 -1.01 -19.86 -1.37
CA GLY A 11 0.10 -19.60 -0.44
C GLY A 11 0.67 -20.86 0.24
N PRO A 12 1.81 -20.71 0.96
CA PRO A 12 2.69 -19.54 0.94
C PRO A 12 3.48 -19.45 -0.39
N GLY A 13 4.15 -18.33 -0.62
CA GLY A 13 4.98 -18.18 -1.81
C GLY A 13 6.23 -19.06 -1.74
N THR A 14 6.39 -19.96 -2.71
CA THR A 14 7.57 -20.82 -2.81
C THR A 14 7.91 -21.12 -4.26
N THR A 15 9.20 -21.25 -4.51
CA THR A 15 9.76 -21.82 -5.75
C THR A 15 9.62 -23.35 -5.76
N ALA A 16 9.87 -23.98 -6.91
CA ALA A 16 9.73 -25.43 -7.09
C ALA A 16 10.76 -26.27 -6.30
N ASP A 17 11.89 -25.66 -5.91
CA ASP A 17 12.93 -26.24 -5.06
C ASP A 17 12.80 -25.84 -3.58
N GLY A 18 11.70 -25.16 -3.20
CA GLY A 18 11.34 -24.89 -1.81
C GLY A 18 11.90 -23.59 -1.23
N HIS A 19 12.53 -22.73 -2.03
CA HIS A 19 12.94 -21.40 -1.56
C HIS A 19 11.69 -20.51 -1.35
N ALA A 20 11.52 -20.04 -0.11
CA ALA A 20 10.41 -19.17 0.28
C ALA A 20 10.54 -17.78 -0.33
N VAL A 21 9.43 -17.23 -0.83
CA VAL A 21 9.34 -15.88 -1.40
C VAL A 21 8.06 -15.24 -0.88
N ALA A 22 8.18 -14.10 -0.19
CA ALA A 22 7.01 -13.39 0.32
C ALA A 22 6.20 -12.79 -0.84
N VAL A 23 4.91 -13.12 -0.90
CA VAL A 23 3.95 -12.51 -1.83
C VAL A 23 3.17 -11.44 -1.08
N LEU A 24 3.46 -10.17 -1.37
CA LEU A 24 2.91 -9.03 -0.65
C LEU A 24 2.04 -8.15 -1.57
N ALA A 25 1.02 -7.53 -1.01
CA ALA A 25 0.12 -6.63 -1.72
C ALA A 25 0.66 -5.20 -1.79
N ASN A 26 0.31 -4.48 -2.86
CA ASN A 26 0.49 -3.05 -2.98
C ASN A 26 -0.89 -2.38 -2.82
N VAL A 27 -1.00 -1.42 -1.90
CA VAL A 27 -2.27 -0.77 -1.54
C VAL A 27 -2.09 0.74 -1.39
N GLN A 28 -3.21 1.46 -1.40
CA GLN A 28 -3.25 2.92 -1.28
C GLN A 28 -4.31 3.43 -0.29
N ASP A 29 -5.17 2.55 0.22
CA ASP A 29 -6.25 2.87 1.16
C ASP A 29 -6.71 1.60 1.92
N GLY A 30 -7.57 1.80 2.93
CA GLY A 30 -8.14 0.72 3.72
C GLY A 30 -9.02 -0.24 2.93
N ALA A 31 -9.71 0.23 1.88
CA ALA A 31 -10.57 -0.63 1.05
C ALA A 31 -9.73 -1.64 0.24
N ALA A 32 -8.64 -1.19 -0.36
CA ALA A 32 -7.66 -2.02 -1.04
C ALA A 32 -6.96 -2.98 -0.07
N ALA A 33 -6.66 -2.54 1.15
CA ALA A 33 -6.09 -3.41 2.19
C ALA A 33 -7.06 -4.53 2.59
N ARG A 34 -8.34 -4.21 2.86
CA ARG A 34 -9.38 -5.21 3.13
C ARG A 34 -9.62 -6.16 1.96
N ALA A 35 -9.58 -5.67 0.72
CA ALA A 35 -9.68 -6.54 -0.45
C ALA A 35 -8.46 -7.49 -0.55
N ALA A 36 -7.27 -7.00 -0.23
CA ALA A 36 -6.04 -7.79 -0.26
C ALA A 36 -5.97 -8.83 0.88
N SER A 37 -6.59 -8.57 2.05
CA SER A 37 -6.63 -9.53 3.15
C SER A 37 -7.43 -10.79 2.81
N GLU A 38 -8.37 -10.70 1.87
CA GLU A 38 -9.13 -11.85 1.33
C GLU A 38 -8.36 -12.64 0.26
N THR A 39 -7.11 -12.27 -0.02
CA THR A 39 -6.22 -12.98 -0.94
C THR A 39 -5.13 -13.74 -0.18
N PRO A 40 -4.35 -14.62 -0.83
CA PRO A 40 -3.21 -15.28 -0.20
C PRO A 40 -2.01 -14.35 0.09
N ALA A 41 -2.18 -13.03 0.03
CA ALA A 41 -1.13 -12.07 0.37
C ALA A 41 -0.66 -12.23 1.83
N GLU A 42 0.66 -12.27 1.99
CA GLU A 42 1.34 -12.51 3.27
C GLU A 42 1.57 -11.21 4.05
N GLY A 43 1.20 -10.07 3.48
CA GLY A 43 1.40 -8.73 4.03
C GLY A 43 1.24 -7.66 2.96
N ILE A 44 1.61 -6.45 3.31
CA ILE A 44 1.69 -5.29 2.41
C ILE A 44 3.16 -4.95 2.17
N GLY A 45 3.56 -4.99 0.90
CA GLY A 45 4.91 -4.68 0.44
C GLY A 45 5.08 -3.21 0.07
N LEU A 46 3.97 -2.52 -0.19
CA LEU A 46 3.93 -1.09 -0.45
C LEU A 46 2.55 -0.53 -0.10
N PHE A 47 2.48 0.24 0.98
CA PHE A 47 1.36 1.15 1.23
C PHE A 47 1.75 2.55 0.75
N ARG A 48 1.06 3.01 -0.29
CA ARG A 48 1.21 4.34 -0.87
C ARG A 48 0.40 5.36 -0.09
N THR A 49 1.06 6.36 0.48
CA THR A 49 0.41 7.35 1.36
C THR A 49 -0.12 8.57 0.60
N GLU A 50 0.19 8.71 -0.70
CA GLU A 50 -0.16 9.90 -1.48
C GLU A 50 -1.66 10.23 -1.50
N LEU A 51 -2.55 9.23 -1.41
CA LEU A 51 -4.00 9.46 -1.38
C LEU A 51 -4.43 10.32 -0.19
N CYS A 52 -3.73 10.21 0.94
CA CYS A 52 -3.96 11.02 2.14
C CYS A 52 -3.71 12.52 1.90
N PHE A 53 -2.85 12.86 0.94
CA PHE A 53 -2.40 14.23 0.70
C PHE A 53 -3.02 14.84 -0.55
N LEU A 54 -3.10 14.09 -1.67
CA LEU A 54 -3.47 14.63 -2.98
C LEU A 54 -4.93 15.08 -3.11
N ASN A 55 -5.82 14.57 -2.25
CA ASN A 55 -7.26 14.90 -2.28
C ASN A 55 -7.66 15.99 -1.29
N THR A 56 -6.71 16.74 -0.73
CA THR A 56 -6.96 17.72 0.35
C THR A 56 -6.53 19.13 -0.06
N GLU A 57 -7.24 20.16 0.42
CA GLU A 57 -6.90 21.57 0.20
C GLU A 57 -5.87 22.09 1.22
N THR A 58 -5.72 21.42 2.35
CA THR A 58 -4.81 21.74 3.45
C THR A 58 -4.02 20.50 3.84
N GLU A 59 -2.80 20.68 4.38
CA GLU A 59 -1.98 19.55 4.81
C GLU A 59 -2.73 18.70 5.86
N PRO A 60 -2.85 17.37 5.67
CA PRO A 60 -3.54 16.51 6.61
C PRO A 60 -2.76 16.44 7.93
N THR A 61 -3.48 16.62 9.02
CA THR A 61 -2.94 16.50 10.38
C THR A 61 -2.45 15.08 10.67
N VAL A 62 -1.63 14.93 11.72
CA VAL A 62 -1.17 13.61 12.18
C VAL A 62 -2.35 12.70 12.54
N ASP A 63 -3.41 13.26 13.14
CA ASP A 63 -4.59 12.48 13.53
C ASP A 63 -5.39 11.99 12.31
N GLU A 64 -5.51 12.81 11.26
CA GLU A 64 -6.12 12.41 9.99
C GLU A 64 -5.30 11.34 9.27
N GLN A 65 -3.97 11.50 9.24
CA GLN A 65 -3.06 10.48 8.73
C GLN A 65 -3.20 9.17 9.51
N ALA A 66 -3.21 9.24 10.85
CA ALA A 66 -3.35 8.07 11.71
C ALA A 66 -4.67 7.32 11.46
N ALA A 67 -5.79 8.04 11.29
CA ALA A 67 -7.09 7.43 11.00
C ALA A 67 -7.11 6.71 9.63
N ILE A 68 -6.45 7.27 8.61
CA ILE A 68 -6.35 6.62 7.30
C ILE A 68 -5.41 5.42 7.35
N TYR A 69 -4.28 5.55 8.05
CA TYR A 69 -3.27 4.49 8.12
C TYR A 69 -3.73 3.33 8.98
N SER A 70 -4.52 3.57 10.03
CA SER A 70 -5.04 2.52 10.91
C SER A 70 -5.90 1.53 10.13
N GLU A 71 -6.73 1.97 9.17
CA GLU A 71 -7.51 1.04 8.34
C GLU A 71 -6.66 0.03 7.58
N VAL A 72 -5.47 0.44 7.13
CA VAL A 72 -4.54 -0.42 6.40
C VAL A 72 -3.79 -1.36 7.34
N LEU A 73 -3.36 -0.85 8.49
CA LEU A 73 -2.66 -1.61 9.52
C LEU A 73 -3.56 -2.67 10.16
N GLU A 74 -4.83 -2.35 10.41
CA GLU A 74 -5.81 -3.25 10.99
C GLU A 74 -6.18 -4.40 10.03
N ALA A 75 -6.29 -4.13 8.72
CA ALA A 75 -6.58 -5.17 7.72
C ALA A 75 -5.48 -6.23 7.62
N PHE A 76 -4.26 -5.90 8.02
CA PHE A 76 -3.09 -6.79 8.04
C PHE A 76 -2.48 -6.87 9.45
N ALA A 77 -3.33 -6.92 10.48
CA ALA A 77 -2.89 -7.11 11.86
C ALA A 77 -1.92 -8.30 11.97
N ASP A 78 -0.83 -8.10 12.71
CA ASP A 78 0.28 -9.06 12.91
C ASP A 78 1.06 -9.47 11.64
N LYS A 79 0.79 -8.86 10.48
CA LYS A 79 1.52 -9.08 9.23
C LYS A 79 2.41 -7.89 8.89
N LYS A 80 3.39 -8.12 8.00
CA LYS A 80 4.29 -7.07 7.53
C LYS A 80 3.50 -6.00 6.77
N VAL A 81 3.72 -4.74 7.11
CA VAL A 81 3.25 -3.58 6.34
C VAL A 81 4.42 -2.63 6.09
N VAL A 82 4.75 -2.42 4.81
CA VAL A 82 5.78 -1.44 4.42
C VAL A 82 5.08 -0.16 4.00
N VAL A 83 5.20 0.88 4.82
CA VAL A 83 4.67 2.21 4.53
C VAL A 83 5.71 3.01 3.74
N ARG A 84 5.31 3.56 2.60
CA ARG A 84 6.11 4.56 1.90
C ARG A 84 5.69 5.94 2.39
N THR A 85 6.65 6.72 2.86
CA THR A 85 6.45 8.15 3.15
C THR A 85 5.93 8.88 1.90
N LEU A 86 5.39 10.08 2.06
CA LEU A 86 4.86 10.87 0.96
C LEU A 86 5.86 10.95 -0.21
N ASP A 87 5.42 10.48 -1.37
CA ASP A 87 6.14 10.53 -2.66
C ASP A 87 5.34 11.40 -3.63
N ALA A 88 5.40 12.71 -3.41
CA ALA A 88 4.81 13.74 -4.27
C ALA A 88 5.94 14.47 -5.01
N GLY A 89 5.95 14.38 -6.35
CA GLY A 89 6.81 15.16 -7.23
C GLY A 89 6.02 16.19 -8.04
N SER A 90 6.67 16.90 -8.97
CA SER A 90 6.04 17.89 -9.86
C SER A 90 4.84 17.38 -10.65
N ASP A 91 4.72 16.06 -10.88
CA ASP A 91 3.59 15.45 -11.56
C ASP A 91 2.34 15.30 -10.67
N LYS A 92 2.46 15.46 -9.35
CA LYS A 92 1.40 15.32 -8.36
C LYS A 92 1.42 16.49 -7.37
N PRO A 93 1.04 17.71 -7.81
CA PRO A 93 1.17 18.91 -6.99
C PRO A 93 0.26 18.82 -5.75
N LEU A 94 0.83 19.13 -4.60
CA LEU A 94 0.10 19.28 -3.34
C LEU A 94 -0.54 20.67 -3.30
N LYS A 95 -1.86 20.75 -3.17
CA LYS A 95 -2.59 22.04 -3.23
C LYS A 95 -2.16 23.05 -2.15
N PHE A 96 -1.69 22.53 -1.02
CA PHE A 96 -1.29 23.30 0.15
C PHE A 96 0.23 23.53 0.26
N ALA A 97 1.04 22.81 -0.52
CA ALA A 97 2.48 23.03 -0.57
C ALA A 97 2.81 23.77 -1.86
N GLY A 98 3.23 25.03 -1.76
CA GLY A 98 3.81 25.72 -2.90
C GLY A 98 5.05 24.96 -3.38
N HIS A 99 5.18 24.76 -4.69
CA HIS A 99 6.44 24.36 -5.32
C HIS A 99 7.09 25.63 -5.89
N PRO A 100 7.81 26.45 -5.08
CA PRO A 100 8.28 27.75 -5.54
C PRO A 100 9.25 27.66 -6.71
N ASP A 101 9.98 26.57 -6.92
CA ASP A 101 10.79 26.36 -8.12
C ASP A 101 11.14 24.86 -8.24
N GLU A 102 10.59 24.18 -9.24
CA GLU A 102 11.19 22.97 -9.80
C GLU A 102 11.61 23.30 -11.23
N ALA A 103 12.88 23.68 -11.39
CA ALA A 103 13.55 23.82 -12.69
C ALA A 103 14.06 22.47 -13.19
#